data_AF-A0A812UQN9-F1
#
_entry.id   AF-A0A812UQN9-F1
#
_cell.length_a   1.000
_cell.length_b   1.000
_cell.length_c   1.000
_cell.angle_alpha   90.00
_cell.angle_beta   90.00
_cell.angle_gamma   90.00
#
_symmetry.space_group_name_H-M   'P 1'
#
loop_
_entity.id
_entity.type
_entity.pdbx_description
1 polymer ?
#
loop_
_entity_poly.entity_id
_entity_poly.type
_entity_poly.pdbx_seq_one_letter_code
_entity_poly.pdbx_strand_id
1 'polypeptide(L)'
;KFLELDSGSSPVQLLVYDWASAELGSTIAAILIQEVLGYHARLDSDRTVTVFEGLLALAGCTDFDCTSTVERKHVAVESWLSEVITLYPAFRDAHPAICPEDMGTMGYFGNHNLFVKAHVRDEAYHDVGLALEFYRSYNTSHHDPKRYFDSFTDIPQSEFFPCDTPGNEFVNTVRMDLYVQYTGDEAGVTLTPEGYVAYCPDGYFWLSPACRHDPSSCIPIIAAGNGWIIDAQMQWATAYGFPAAIGIAATWDLYVHQVATYKTLFYWWEPDATHMQLNPTGMVFPRHIASEWEAGNLRTAGEDSYIGKLVSLQLRTAAPQVRAFLDKMEMELAQVSELLLNVASGASFQNASCQWLLANRRKWEHWIPINTNCLPGFGFANAEGQAVMTREEATGCSLCPSGTFSAIAALDDFGQSYRCESCPPGKAQSLQGETSCSACDAGTVAPSQGQVECNPCDLGSYTNETGMTVCTPCADGSEVWTTSRAVIDRGEEKWIQITGASSPSFCVCVEGYFLHNGQCQKCMEGSTCPGSGLLTVLPGYFSALEKPGEVYECFGNKLRCPGGQPGTCAPGRDTDSVSCYDCLPGLRAVDAGYCWDCAGGDYALLLFVVLISVSAIVGL
;
A
#
# COMPACT_ATOMS: atom_id res chain seq x y z
N LYS A 1 -14.43 -17.56 17.36
CA LYS A 1 -13.13 -17.62 16.65
C LYS A 1 -12.14 -16.74 17.38
N PHE A 2 -10.91 -17.18 17.53
CA PHE A 2 -9.80 -16.30 17.94
C PHE A 2 -9.04 -15.86 16.70
N LEU A 3 -8.24 -14.80 16.83
CA LEU A 3 -7.26 -14.41 15.82
C LEU A 3 -6.13 -15.42 15.84
N GLU A 4 -5.83 -16.03 14.70
CA GLU A 4 -4.65 -16.89 14.53
C GLU A 4 -3.49 -16.00 14.07
N LEU A 5 -2.58 -15.69 14.99
CA LEU A 5 -1.40 -14.86 14.74
C LEU A 5 -0.14 -15.72 14.80
N ASP A 6 0.97 -15.22 14.25
CA ASP A 6 2.27 -15.91 14.30
C ASP A 6 2.73 -16.19 15.76
N SER A 7 2.25 -15.40 16.71
CA SER A 7 2.51 -15.53 18.15
C SER A 7 1.52 -16.44 18.90
N GLY A 8 0.50 -16.97 18.22
CA GLY A 8 -0.55 -17.81 18.80
C GLY A 8 -1.96 -17.23 18.66
N SER A 9 -2.90 -17.86 19.35
CA SER A 9 -4.32 -17.52 19.29
C SER A 9 -4.65 -16.39 20.27
N SER A 10 -5.27 -15.29 19.81
CA SER A 10 -5.57 -14.10 20.63
C SER A 10 -6.98 -13.54 20.35
N PRO A 11 -7.71 -12.99 21.35
CA PRO A 11 -8.96 -12.29 21.06
C PRO A 11 -8.68 -10.98 20.30
N VAL A 12 -9.70 -10.45 19.62
CA VAL A 12 -9.65 -9.08 19.11
C VAL A 12 -9.56 -8.12 20.29
N GLN A 13 -8.42 -7.45 20.45
CA GLN A 13 -8.20 -6.48 21.52
C GLN A 13 -8.59 -5.08 21.07
N LEU A 14 -9.54 -4.48 21.77
CA LEU A 14 -9.97 -3.10 21.57
C LEU A 14 -9.30 -2.22 22.61
N LEU A 15 -8.46 -1.30 22.15
CA LEU A 15 -7.94 -0.21 22.97
C LEU A 15 -9.07 0.78 23.25
N VAL A 16 -9.18 1.22 24.50
CA VAL A 16 -10.22 2.14 24.94
C VAL A 16 -9.57 3.40 25.50
N TYR A 17 -9.98 4.56 25.00
CA TYR A 17 -9.56 5.85 25.54
C TYR A 17 -10.29 6.16 26.86
N ASP A 18 -9.79 7.12 27.63
CA ASP A 18 -10.31 7.42 28.96
C ASP A 18 -11.68 8.11 28.98
N TRP A 19 -12.09 8.72 27.86
CA TRP A 19 -13.39 9.37 27.71
C TRP A 19 -14.56 8.40 27.44
N ALA A 20 -15.74 8.79 27.92
CA ALA A 20 -16.91 7.90 27.95
C ALA A 20 -17.44 7.49 26.57
N SER A 21 -17.32 8.34 25.54
CA SER A 21 -17.75 8.01 24.18
C SER A 21 -16.89 6.90 23.56
N ALA A 22 -15.58 6.84 23.85
CA ALA A 22 -14.71 5.75 23.42
C ALA A 22 -15.09 4.42 24.05
N GLU A 23 -15.42 4.41 25.34
CA GLU A 23 -15.90 3.21 26.03
C GLU A 23 -17.20 2.70 25.40
N LEU A 24 -18.17 3.60 25.10
CA LEU A 24 -19.41 3.24 24.41
C LEU A 24 -19.15 2.65 23.02
N GLY A 25 -18.40 3.36 22.18
CA GLY A 25 -18.08 2.91 20.83
C GLY A 25 -17.36 1.57 20.84
N SER A 26 -16.38 1.41 21.72
CA SER A 26 -15.62 0.16 21.88
C SER A 26 -16.51 -0.97 22.38
N THR A 27 -17.40 -0.70 23.33
CA THR A 27 -18.35 -1.71 23.85
C THR A 27 -19.31 -2.18 22.76
N ILE A 28 -19.87 -1.27 21.97
CA ILE A 28 -20.74 -1.60 20.83
C ILE A 28 -19.99 -2.47 19.82
N ALA A 29 -18.77 -2.06 19.45
CA ALA A 29 -17.92 -2.82 18.53
C ALA A 29 -17.63 -4.22 19.10
N ALA A 30 -17.23 -4.34 20.36
CA ALA A 30 -16.92 -5.62 21.00
C ALA A 30 -18.13 -6.56 21.06
N ILE A 31 -19.35 -6.05 21.30
CA ILE A 31 -20.58 -6.86 21.29
C ILE A 31 -20.84 -7.39 19.88
N LEU A 32 -20.78 -6.54 18.85
CA LEU A 32 -21.03 -6.99 17.47
C LEU A 32 -19.95 -7.96 16.97
N ILE A 33 -18.69 -7.73 17.32
CA ILE A 33 -17.59 -8.65 17.00
C ILE A 33 -17.82 -10.03 17.63
N GLN A 34 -18.31 -10.08 18.87
CA GLN A 34 -18.57 -11.33 19.59
C GLN A 34 -19.85 -12.03 19.14
N GLU A 35 -20.97 -11.35 19.23
CA GLU A 35 -22.30 -11.95 19.10
C GLU A 35 -22.73 -12.11 17.64
N VAL A 36 -22.20 -11.28 16.73
CA VAL A 36 -22.60 -11.28 15.32
C VAL A 36 -21.51 -11.84 14.42
N LEU A 37 -20.27 -11.35 14.54
CA LEU A 37 -19.15 -11.84 13.73
C LEU A 37 -18.52 -13.14 14.28
N GLY A 38 -18.84 -13.51 15.52
CA GLY A 38 -18.40 -14.76 16.13
C GLY A 38 -16.91 -14.78 16.52
N TYR A 39 -16.28 -13.63 16.75
CA TYR A 39 -14.90 -13.51 17.23
C TYR A 39 -14.86 -13.21 18.73
N HIS A 40 -13.96 -13.83 19.48
CA HIS A 40 -13.71 -13.38 20.85
C HIS A 40 -13.12 -11.97 20.80
N ALA A 41 -13.71 -11.05 21.56
CA ALA A 41 -13.23 -9.68 21.67
C ALA A 41 -13.07 -9.31 23.14
N ARG A 42 -12.10 -8.44 23.43
CA ARG A 42 -11.83 -7.95 24.77
C ARG A 42 -11.55 -6.45 24.72
N LEU A 43 -12.22 -5.71 25.58
CA LEU A 43 -11.86 -4.33 25.89
C LEU A 43 -10.62 -4.32 26.78
N ASP A 44 -9.66 -3.48 26.44
CA ASP A 44 -8.49 -3.30 27.26
C ASP A 44 -8.85 -2.62 28.59
N SER A 45 -8.22 -3.05 29.68
CA SER A 45 -8.39 -2.42 30.99
C SER A 45 -7.55 -1.17 31.13
N ASP A 46 -6.44 -1.09 30.39
CA ASP A 46 -5.49 -0.01 30.45
C ASP A 46 -5.97 1.12 29.52
N ARG A 47 -6.64 2.10 30.12
CA ARG A 47 -7.21 3.24 29.40
C ARG A 47 -6.08 4.18 28.98
N THR A 48 -6.03 4.47 27.70
CA THR A 48 -5.04 5.39 27.12
C THR A 48 -5.61 6.80 27.10
N VAL A 49 -4.77 7.80 27.39
CA VAL A 49 -5.23 9.20 27.46
C VAL A 49 -5.00 9.91 26.13
N THR A 50 -3.99 9.52 25.35
CA THR A 50 -3.65 10.21 24.09
C THR A 50 -3.87 9.35 22.85
N VAL A 51 -4.32 9.98 21.77
CA VAL A 51 -4.49 9.30 20.47
C VAL A 51 -3.16 8.77 19.93
N PHE A 52 -2.04 9.45 20.23
CA PHE A 52 -0.71 9.03 19.82
C PHE A 52 -0.24 7.74 20.52
N GLU A 53 -0.44 7.60 21.82
CA GLU A 53 -0.19 6.32 22.51
C GLU A 53 -1.07 5.20 21.93
N GLY A 54 -2.32 5.51 21.58
CA GLY A 54 -3.20 4.56 20.89
C GLY A 54 -2.64 4.10 19.54
N LEU A 55 -2.12 5.03 18.73
CA LEU A 55 -1.44 4.73 17.47
C LEU A 55 -0.26 3.77 17.67
N LEU A 56 0.59 4.05 18.66
CA LEU A 56 1.76 3.22 18.98
C LEU A 56 1.34 1.82 19.45
N ALA A 57 0.34 1.72 20.32
CA ALA A 57 -0.17 0.44 20.82
C ALA A 57 -0.76 -0.44 19.70
N LEU A 58 -1.44 0.16 18.71
CA LEU A 58 -1.95 -0.54 17.53
C LEU A 58 -0.84 -0.99 16.56
N ALA A 59 0.28 -0.26 16.53
CA ALA A 59 1.50 -0.64 15.82
C ALA A 59 2.34 -1.68 16.60
N GLY A 60 2.04 -1.90 17.88
CA GLY A 60 2.81 -2.77 18.79
C GLY A 60 4.11 -2.14 19.28
N CYS A 61 4.16 -0.80 19.38
CA CYS A 61 5.32 -0.02 19.80
C CYS A 61 5.05 0.75 21.10
N THR A 62 6.10 1.13 21.83
CA THR A 62 6.02 2.05 22.98
C THR A 62 6.44 3.49 22.64
N ASP A 63 7.17 3.67 21.55
CA ASP A 63 7.83 4.90 21.15
C ASP A 63 7.77 5.08 19.63
N PHE A 64 7.98 6.31 19.16
CA PHE A 64 7.87 6.66 17.75
C PHE A 64 8.79 5.81 16.87
N ASP A 65 10.04 5.60 17.28
CA ASP A 65 11.03 4.82 16.52
C ASP A 65 10.83 3.30 16.64
N CYS A 66 9.83 2.85 17.42
CA CYS A 66 9.55 1.46 17.72
C CYS A 66 10.76 0.69 18.25
N THR A 67 11.57 1.33 19.10
CA THR A 67 12.75 0.71 19.72
C THR A 67 12.38 -0.33 20.78
N SER A 68 11.23 -0.15 21.45
CA SER A 68 10.61 -1.18 22.28
C SER A 68 9.18 -1.51 21.84
N THR A 69 8.78 -2.75 22.10
CA THR A 69 7.51 -3.32 21.64
C THR A 69 6.60 -3.69 22.80
N VAL A 70 5.30 -3.67 22.52
CA VAL A 70 4.23 -4.08 23.43
C VAL A 70 3.34 -5.13 22.80
N GLU A 71 2.48 -5.74 23.61
CA GLU A 71 1.37 -6.53 23.07
C GLU A 71 0.50 -5.63 22.20
N ARG A 72 0.42 -5.99 20.92
CA ARG A 72 -0.25 -5.19 19.90
C ARG A 72 -1.76 -5.19 20.14
N LYS A 73 -2.34 -3.99 20.15
CA LYS A 73 -3.80 -3.79 20.15
C LYS A 73 -4.30 -3.83 18.70
N HIS A 74 -5.58 -4.14 18.51
CA HIS A 74 -6.11 -4.39 17.17
C HIS A 74 -7.01 -3.27 16.67
N VAL A 75 -7.81 -2.68 17.56
CA VAL A 75 -8.84 -1.70 17.20
C VAL A 75 -8.83 -0.57 18.22
N ALA A 76 -8.83 0.67 17.75
CA ALA A 76 -9.23 1.83 18.56
C ALA A 76 -10.32 2.57 17.78
N VAL A 77 -11.45 2.81 18.45
CA VAL A 77 -12.55 3.61 17.90
C VAL A 77 -12.71 4.85 18.75
N GLU A 78 -13.34 5.89 18.19
CA GLU A 78 -13.43 7.18 18.87
C GLU A 78 -12.02 7.79 19.07
N SER A 79 -11.23 7.83 18.00
CA SER A 79 -9.91 8.46 18.01
C SER A 79 -10.02 9.91 17.53
N TRP A 80 -9.59 10.87 18.35
CA TRP A 80 -9.52 12.30 18.00
C TRP A 80 -8.34 12.58 17.07
N LEU A 81 -8.47 12.16 15.80
CA LEU A 81 -7.34 12.10 14.86
C LEU A 81 -6.77 13.47 14.46
N SER A 82 -7.55 14.55 14.65
CA SER A 82 -7.04 15.93 14.51
C SER A 82 -5.86 16.21 15.46
N GLU A 83 -5.78 15.55 16.62
CA GLU A 83 -4.66 15.73 17.58
C GLU A 83 -3.33 15.17 17.07
N VAL A 84 -3.37 14.22 16.13
CA VAL A 84 -2.19 13.55 15.57
C VAL A 84 -2.00 13.86 14.09
N ILE A 85 -2.59 14.95 13.59
CA ILE A 85 -2.60 15.28 12.15
C ILE A 85 -1.19 15.40 11.54
N THR A 86 -0.20 15.82 12.32
CA THR A 86 1.21 15.89 11.90
C THR A 86 1.99 14.61 12.21
N LEU A 87 1.70 13.97 13.35
CA LEU A 87 2.41 12.78 13.82
C LEU A 87 2.03 11.52 13.05
N TYR A 88 0.76 11.37 12.68
CA TYR A 88 0.27 10.18 11.98
C TYR A 88 0.90 10.02 10.59
N PRO A 89 0.97 11.04 9.71
CA PRO A 89 1.70 10.94 8.45
C PRO A 89 3.19 10.68 8.64
N ALA A 90 3.83 11.35 9.61
CA ALA A 90 5.24 11.14 9.90
C ALA A 90 5.54 9.70 10.35
N PHE A 91 4.70 9.13 11.22
CA PHE A 91 4.82 7.74 11.67
C PHE A 91 4.56 6.76 10.52
N ARG A 92 3.55 7.01 9.68
CA ARG A 92 3.26 6.19 8.50
C ARG A 92 4.44 6.13 7.54
N ASP A 93 5.06 7.27 7.27
CA ASP A 93 6.17 7.38 6.33
C ASP A 93 7.43 6.69 6.89
N ALA A 94 7.65 6.75 8.22
CA ALA A 94 8.74 6.05 8.90
C ALA A 94 8.49 4.53 9.03
N HIS A 95 7.24 4.10 9.24
CA HIS A 95 6.88 2.73 9.59
C HIS A 95 5.71 2.15 8.75
N PRO A 96 5.81 2.13 7.40
CA PRO A 96 4.68 1.80 6.52
C PRO A 96 4.13 0.38 6.68
N ALA A 97 4.94 -0.57 7.15
CA ALA A 97 4.54 -1.98 7.30
C ALA A 97 3.72 -2.26 8.58
N ILE A 98 3.75 -1.35 9.55
CA ILE A 98 3.09 -1.54 10.87
C ILE A 98 2.16 -0.39 11.23
N CYS A 99 2.18 0.72 10.49
CA CYS A 99 1.29 1.86 10.70
C CYS A 99 -0.18 1.42 10.67
N PRO A 100 -0.95 1.67 11.73
CA PRO A 100 -2.39 1.42 11.75
C PRO A 100 -3.08 2.18 10.62
N GLU A 101 -4.20 1.62 10.16
CA GLU A 101 -5.03 2.21 9.12
C GLU A 101 -6.13 3.08 9.73
N ASP A 102 -6.30 4.29 9.21
CA ASP A 102 -7.51 5.08 9.40
C ASP A 102 -8.66 4.47 8.58
N MET A 103 -9.67 3.94 9.29
CA MET A 103 -10.88 3.32 8.73
C MET A 103 -12.03 4.31 8.54
N GLY A 104 -11.73 5.61 8.50
CA GLY A 104 -12.72 6.65 8.29
C GLY A 104 -13.40 7.11 9.58
N THR A 105 -14.36 8.01 9.40
CA THR A 105 -15.08 8.67 10.50
C THR A 105 -15.93 7.70 11.32
N MET A 106 -16.12 8.01 12.61
CA MET A 106 -17.16 7.46 13.46
C MET A 106 -18.57 7.96 13.11
N GLY A 107 -18.74 8.83 12.11
CA GLY A 107 -20.04 9.37 11.67
C GLY A 107 -20.38 10.75 12.26
N TYR A 108 -19.50 11.31 13.08
CA TYR A 108 -19.63 12.64 13.68
C TYR A 108 -18.27 13.29 13.89
N PHE A 109 -18.28 14.60 14.17
CA PHE A 109 -17.10 15.34 14.59
C PHE A 109 -17.20 15.68 16.07
N GLY A 110 -16.06 15.70 16.74
CA GLY A 110 -15.92 16.23 18.09
C GLY A 110 -15.82 17.74 18.02
N ASN A 111 -16.29 18.42 19.05
CA ASN A 111 -16.15 19.87 19.16
C ASN A 111 -15.69 20.21 20.57
N HIS A 112 -14.80 21.17 20.70
CA HIS A 112 -14.40 21.73 21.98
C HIS A 112 -14.46 23.26 21.91
N ASN A 113 -15.15 23.89 22.86
CA ASN A 113 -15.51 25.30 22.73
C ASN A 113 -15.79 25.93 24.10
N LEU A 114 -16.08 27.22 24.11
CA LEU A 114 -16.77 27.89 25.21
C LEU A 114 -18.27 27.68 25.07
N PHE A 115 -18.91 27.35 26.18
CA PHE A 115 -20.34 27.07 26.23
C PHE A 115 -21.05 28.00 27.19
N VAL A 116 -22.29 28.36 26.82
CA VAL A 116 -23.26 29.05 27.68
C VAL A 116 -24.41 28.11 28.01
N LYS A 117 -24.88 28.14 29.26
CA LYS A 117 -26.03 27.34 29.70
C LYS A 117 -27.31 27.85 29.04
N ALA A 118 -28.21 26.94 28.62
CA ALA A 118 -29.48 27.33 27.99
C ALA A 118 -30.27 28.32 28.84
N HIS A 119 -30.41 28.11 30.15
CA HIS A 119 -31.21 29.00 30.98
C HIS A 119 -30.65 30.43 31.04
N VAL A 120 -29.32 30.62 31.00
CA VAL A 120 -28.69 31.94 31.00
C VAL A 120 -28.90 32.63 29.65
N ARG A 121 -28.67 31.89 28.56
CA ARG A 121 -28.93 32.32 27.18
C ARG A 121 -30.39 32.74 27.00
N ASP A 122 -31.32 31.88 27.42
CA ASP A 122 -32.76 32.10 27.27
C ASP A 122 -33.21 33.30 28.11
N GLU A 123 -32.71 33.45 29.33
CA GLU A 123 -32.98 34.63 30.17
C GLU A 123 -32.56 35.92 29.45
N ALA A 124 -31.34 35.97 28.89
CA ALA A 124 -30.82 37.14 28.19
C ALA A 124 -31.56 37.46 26.88
N TYR A 125 -31.94 36.41 26.13
CA TYR A 125 -32.69 36.55 24.90
C TYR A 125 -34.10 37.09 25.16
N HIS A 126 -34.78 36.63 26.21
CA HIS A 126 -36.10 37.12 26.56
C HIS A 126 -36.10 38.52 27.16
N ASP A 127 -35.07 38.90 27.94
CA ASP A 127 -35.00 40.22 28.56
C ASP A 127 -34.72 41.33 27.53
N VAL A 128 -33.70 41.16 26.68
CA VAL A 128 -33.25 42.22 25.76
C VAL A 128 -32.91 41.76 24.34
N GLY A 129 -33.22 40.51 23.99
CA GLY A 129 -32.86 39.94 22.68
C GLY A 129 -31.37 39.65 22.52
N LEU A 130 -30.63 39.51 23.64
CA LEU A 130 -29.20 39.19 23.61
C LEU A 130 -29.02 37.69 23.46
N ALA A 131 -28.38 37.27 22.37
CA ALA A 131 -28.18 35.85 22.07
C ALA A 131 -27.32 35.16 23.15
N LEU A 132 -26.11 35.68 23.43
CA LEU A 132 -25.08 35.03 24.26
C LEU A 132 -24.44 33.77 23.63
N GLU A 133 -25.03 33.13 22.63
CA GLU A 133 -24.32 32.11 21.83
C GLU A 133 -23.46 32.72 20.71
N PHE A 134 -23.63 34.00 20.37
CA PHE A 134 -22.82 34.66 19.35
C PHE A 134 -21.76 35.57 20.00
N TYR A 135 -20.49 35.43 19.58
CA TYR A 135 -19.36 36.13 20.22
C TYR A 135 -19.55 37.65 20.36
N ARG A 136 -20.23 38.31 19.41
CA ARG A 136 -20.48 39.77 19.47
C ARG A 136 -21.43 40.20 20.58
N SER A 137 -22.23 39.27 21.12
CA SER A 137 -23.11 39.52 22.27
C SER A 137 -22.32 40.00 23.49
N TYR A 138 -21.03 39.70 23.55
CA TYR A 138 -20.17 40.00 24.69
C TYR A 138 -19.42 41.33 24.57
N ASN A 139 -19.51 42.02 23.44
CA ASN A 139 -18.81 43.28 23.25
C ASN A 139 -19.44 44.38 24.12
N THR A 140 -18.70 44.83 25.14
CA THR A 140 -19.16 45.81 26.13
C THR A 140 -19.43 47.21 25.58
N SER A 141 -18.99 47.49 24.35
CA SER A 141 -19.31 48.76 23.68
C SER A 141 -20.78 48.87 23.30
N HIS A 142 -21.49 47.73 23.22
CA HIS A 142 -22.86 47.66 22.71
C HIS A 142 -23.83 46.93 23.65
N HIS A 143 -23.32 46.06 24.53
CA HIS A 143 -24.13 45.17 25.36
C HIS A 143 -23.59 45.10 26.80
N ASP A 144 -24.44 44.74 27.75
CA ASP A 144 -24.07 44.45 29.15
C ASP A 144 -24.35 42.97 29.47
N PRO A 145 -23.52 42.04 28.97
CA PRO A 145 -23.71 40.60 29.18
C PRO A 145 -23.53 40.20 30.66
N LYS A 146 -22.74 40.97 31.44
CA LYS A 146 -22.37 40.63 32.82
C LYS A 146 -23.59 40.46 33.72
N ARG A 147 -24.68 41.19 33.45
CA ARG A 147 -25.94 41.11 34.21
C ARG A 147 -26.52 39.69 34.33
N TYR A 148 -26.22 38.79 33.40
CA TYR A 148 -26.73 37.42 33.39
C TYR A 148 -25.77 36.39 34.02
N PHE A 149 -24.57 36.81 34.42
CA PHE A 149 -23.55 35.93 34.98
C PHE A 149 -23.22 36.31 36.43
N ASP A 150 -22.83 35.33 37.22
CA ASP A 150 -22.36 35.56 38.60
C ASP A 150 -21.00 36.28 38.59
N SER A 151 -20.57 36.84 39.73
CA SER A 151 -19.23 37.42 39.83
C SER A 151 -18.20 36.29 39.92
N PHE A 152 -17.04 36.45 39.27
CA PHE A 152 -15.95 35.47 39.44
C PHE A 152 -15.46 35.40 40.90
N THR A 153 -15.68 36.47 41.68
CA THR A 153 -15.39 36.52 43.12
C THR A 153 -16.39 35.75 43.99
N ASP A 154 -17.54 35.33 43.43
CA ASP A 154 -18.53 34.51 44.16
C ASP A 154 -18.10 33.03 44.22
N ILE A 155 -17.12 32.64 43.40
CA ILE A 155 -16.54 31.31 43.34
C ILE A 155 -15.27 31.29 44.22
N PRO A 156 -15.12 30.34 45.17
CA PRO A 156 -13.97 30.34 46.06
C PRO A 156 -12.64 30.21 45.30
N GLN A 157 -11.76 31.21 45.42
CA GLN A 157 -10.45 31.22 44.77
C GLN A 157 -9.61 29.98 45.07
N SER A 158 -9.74 29.39 46.27
CA SER A 158 -9.04 28.17 46.66
C SER A 158 -9.40 26.93 45.82
N GLU A 159 -10.47 27.00 45.03
CA GLU A 159 -10.89 25.92 44.14
C GLU A 159 -10.26 26.02 42.74
N PHE A 160 -9.37 27.00 42.50
CA PHE A 160 -8.66 27.18 41.24
C PHE A 160 -7.16 26.93 41.41
N PHE A 161 -6.50 26.51 40.34
CA PHE A 161 -5.04 26.52 40.30
C PHE A 161 -4.51 27.96 40.32
N PRO A 162 -3.47 28.24 41.10
CA PRO A 162 -2.67 29.46 40.92
C PRO A 162 -2.17 29.58 39.48
N CYS A 163 -2.17 30.79 38.92
CA CYS A 163 -1.76 31.01 37.54
C CYS A 163 -0.29 30.68 37.28
N ASP A 164 0.56 30.68 38.31
CA ASP A 164 1.97 30.32 38.24
C ASP A 164 2.23 28.81 38.44
N THR A 165 1.19 27.99 38.51
CA THR A 165 1.30 26.54 38.66
C THR A 165 2.06 25.92 37.49
N PRO A 166 3.19 25.23 37.73
CA PRO A 166 3.96 24.57 36.68
C PRO A 166 3.12 23.54 35.91
N GLY A 167 3.18 23.59 34.58
CA GLY A 167 2.47 22.67 33.69
C GLY A 167 1.08 23.14 33.24
N ASN A 168 0.56 24.21 33.82
CA ASN A 168 -0.66 24.85 33.33
C ASN A 168 -0.38 25.73 32.11
N GLU A 169 -1.37 25.90 31.23
CA GLU A 169 -1.22 26.65 29.99
C GLU A 169 -0.94 28.15 30.21
N PHE A 170 -1.27 28.69 31.39
CA PHE A 170 -0.92 30.06 31.77
C PHE A 170 0.59 30.32 31.84
N VAL A 171 1.40 29.29 32.14
CA VAL A 171 2.87 29.40 32.17
C VAL A 171 3.53 28.87 30.90
N ASN A 172 2.74 28.53 29.87
CA ASN A 172 3.27 28.08 28.58
C ASN A 172 3.77 29.27 27.77
N THR A 173 5.08 29.50 27.80
CA THR A 173 5.70 30.67 27.20
C THR A 173 5.49 30.76 25.70
N VAL A 174 5.49 29.62 24.98
CA VAL A 174 5.23 29.59 23.54
C VAL A 174 3.82 30.11 23.22
N ARG A 175 2.81 29.65 23.96
CA ARG A 175 1.42 30.07 23.72
C ARG A 175 1.19 31.53 24.13
N MET A 176 1.80 31.98 25.23
CA MET A 176 1.66 33.36 25.69
C MET A 176 2.42 34.35 24.79
N ASP A 177 3.55 33.96 24.21
CA ASP A 177 4.24 34.76 23.20
C ASP A 177 3.35 34.96 21.96
N LEU A 178 2.69 33.89 21.48
CA LEU A 178 1.73 33.95 20.37
C LEU A 178 0.50 34.80 20.73
N TYR A 179 0.02 34.71 21.97
CA TYR A 179 -1.05 35.57 22.47
C TYR A 179 -0.67 37.05 22.33
N VAL A 180 0.50 37.46 22.84
CA VAL A 180 0.97 38.85 22.72
C VAL A 180 1.15 39.25 21.26
N GLN A 181 1.74 38.38 20.44
CA GLN A 181 1.96 38.63 19.02
C GLN A 181 0.66 38.94 18.26
N TYR A 182 -0.40 38.18 18.49
CA TYR A 182 -1.64 38.32 17.72
C TYR A 182 -2.67 39.26 18.33
N THR A 183 -2.55 39.58 19.62
CA THR A 183 -3.50 40.46 20.32
C THR A 183 -2.94 41.82 20.69
N GLY A 184 -1.62 41.91 20.91
CA GLY A 184 -0.95 43.11 21.41
C GLY A 184 -1.20 43.43 22.89
N ASP A 185 -1.86 42.57 23.66
CA ASP A 185 -2.17 42.82 25.07
C ASP A 185 -1.02 42.42 26.00
N GLU A 186 0.01 43.26 26.05
CA GLU A 186 1.15 43.09 26.97
C GLU A 186 0.73 43.22 28.45
N ALA A 187 -0.36 43.92 28.75
CA ALA A 187 -0.85 44.07 30.13
C ALA A 187 -1.52 42.79 30.67
N GLY A 188 -1.81 41.82 29.80
CA GLY A 188 -2.37 40.52 30.17
C GLY A 188 -1.31 39.47 30.50
N VAL A 189 -0.03 39.82 30.42
CA VAL A 189 1.10 38.91 30.61
C VAL A 189 2.19 39.55 31.47
N THR A 190 3.12 38.74 31.94
CA THR A 190 4.37 39.16 32.58
C THR A 190 5.54 38.55 31.82
N LEU A 191 6.56 39.35 31.51
CA LEU A 191 7.77 38.88 30.86
C LEU A 191 8.69 38.21 31.89
N THR A 192 8.99 36.93 31.70
CA THR A 192 10.03 36.19 32.43
C THR A 192 11.27 36.02 31.54
N PRO A 193 12.42 35.56 32.09
CA PRO A 193 13.59 35.23 31.28
C PRO A 193 13.32 34.18 30.19
N GLU A 194 12.32 33.32 30.39
CA GLU A 194 11.95 32.21 29.50
C GLU A 194 10.88 32.58 28.45
N GLY A 195 10.23 33.75 28.58
CA GLY A 195 9.19 34.24 27.68
C GLY A 195 8.03 34.89 28.44
N TYR A 196 6.91 35.14 27.75
CA TYR A 196 5.72 35.67 28.43
C TYR A 196 4.99 34.57 29.22
N VAL A 197 4.43 34.93 30.37
CA VAL A 197 3.45 34.10 31.12
C VAL A 197 2.20 34.93 31.41
N ALA A 198 1.04 34.31 31.57
CA ALA A 198 -0.19 35.05 31.86
C ALA A 198 -0.11 35.81 33.18
N TYR A 199 -0.66 37.03 33.22
CA TYR A 199 -0.73 37.85 34.43
C TYR A 199 -2.12 37.76 35.06
N CYS A 200 -2.17 37.26 36.30
CA CYS A 200 -3.39 37.18 37.10
C CYS A 200 -3.28 38.12 38.31
N PRO A 201 -4.07 39.22 38.37
CA PRO A 201 -3.90 40.24 39.42
C PRO A 201 -4.22 39.72 40.83
N ASP A 202 -5.08 38.71 40.95
CA ASP A 202 -5.41 38.06 42.22
C ASP A 202 -4.67 36.72 42.41
N GLY A 203 -3.80 36.35 41.47
CA GLY A 203 -3.06 35.10 41.46
C GLY A 203 -3.79 33.89 40.85
N TYR A 204 -5.09 33.98 40.54
CA TYR A 204 -5.91 32.83 40.10
C TYR A 204 -6.68 33.08 38.81
N PHE A 205 -7.13 34.30 38.58
CA PHE A 205 -7.94 34.65 37.41
C PHE A 205 -7.19 35.58 36.47
N TRP A 206 -7.11 35.19 35.20
CA TRP A 206 -6.68 36.08 34.15
C TRP A 206 -7.85 36.99 33.73
N LEU A 207 -7.63 38.32 33.71
CA LEU A 207 -8.67 39.28 33.36
C LEU A 207 -8.44 39.86 31.97
N SER A 208 -9.46 39.83 31.12
CA SER A 208 -9.41 40.42 29.77
C SER A 208 -9.33 41.95 29.76
N PRO A 209 -8.82 42.57 28.69
CA PRO A 209 -8.75 44.05 28.59
C PRO A 209 -10.10 44.75 28.76
N ALA A 210 -11.19 44.10 28.35
CA ALA A 210 -12.53 44.67 28.40
C ALA A 210 -13.05 44.93 29.83
N CYS A 211 -12.54 44.21 30.84
CA CYS A 211 -12.97 44.35 32.23
C CYS A 211 -11.82 44.53 33.24
N ARG A 212 -10.54 44.45 32.84
CA ARG A 212 -9.39 44.54 33.76
C ARG A 212 -9.34 45.84 34.58
N HIS A 213 -9.93 46.93 34.08
CA HIS A 213 -10.02 48.22 34.78
C HIS A 213 -11.15 48.26 35.82
N ASP A 214 -12.17 47.41 35.67
CA ASP A 214 -13.28 47.22 36.60
C ASP A 214 -13.61 45.72 36.71
N PRO A 215 -12.90 44.98 37.58
CA PRO A 215 -13.07 43.53 37.70
C PRO A 215 -14.51 43.09 37.98
N SER A 216 -15.35 43.95 38.58
CA SER A 216 -16.76 43.61 38.85
C SER A 216 -17.60 43.39 37.57
N SER A 217 -17.11 43.91 36.43
CA SER A 217 -17.71 43.71 35.12
C SER A 217 -17.30 42.40 34.41
N CYS A 218 -16.33 41.65 34.97
CA CYS A 218 -15.84 40.42 34.35
C CYS A 218 -16.82 39.24 34.52
N ILE A 219 -16.99 38.46 33.45
CA ILE A 219 -17.74 37.21 33.38
C ILE A 219 -16.79 36.04 33.69
N PRO A 220 -17.10 35.19 34.68
CA PRO A 220 -16.30 34.01 34.96
C PRO A 220 -16.35 33.02 33.79
N ILE A 221 -15.16 32.60 33.34
CA ILE A 221 -14.94 31.48 32.44
C ILE A 221 -14.19 30.39 33.21
N ILE A 222 -14.79 29.20 33.32
CA ILE A 222 -14.21 28.07 34.03
C ILE A 222 -13.60 27.09 33.03
N ALA A 223 -12.28 26.94 33.10
CA ALA A 223 -11.52 25.95 32.35
C ALA A 223 -11.22 24.70 33.20
N ALA A 224 -10.91 23.60 32.53
CA ALA A 224 -10.58 22.31 33.15
C ALA A 224 -9.17 21.83 32.73
N GLY A 225 -8.76 20.69 33.30
CA GLY A 225 -7.47 20.07 32.99
C GLY A 225 -6.31 20.97 33.42
N ASN A 226 -5.33 21.11 32.54
CA ASN A 226 -4.20 22.05 32.72
C ASN A 226 -4.49 23.44 32.12
N GLY A 227 -5.75 23.74 31.77
CA GLY A 227 -6.12 24.97 31.07
C GLY A 227 -6.36 24.76 29.58
N TRP A 228 -7.08 23.70 29.21
CA TRP A 228 -7.36 23.38 27.82
C TRP A 228 -7.95 24.58 27.05
N ILE A 229 -7.36 24.87 25.90
CA ILE A 229 -7.65 25.98 24.97
C ILE A 229 -7.66 27.39 25.59
N ILE A 230 -7.09 27.62 26.77
CA ILE A 230 -7.09 28.95 27.41
C ILE A 230 -6.44 30.03 26.56
N ASP A 231 -5.40 29.69 25.82
CA ASP A 231 -4.78 30.57 24.84
C ASP A 231 -5.77 31.05 23.77
N ALA A 232 -6.63 30.18 23.26
CA ALA A 232 -7.71 30.56 22.37
C ALA A 232 -8.75 31.43 23.08
N GLN A 233 -9.16 31.06 24.31
CA GLN A 233 -10.12 31.83 25.11
C GLN A 233 -9.62 33.26 25.39
N MET A 234 -8.34 33.42 25.72
CA MET A 234 -7.68 34.71 25.93
C MET A 234 -7.66 35.52 24.61
N GLN A 235 -7.27 34.90 23.49
CA GLN A 235 -7.29 35.56 22.18
C GLN A 235 -8.71 36.00 21.77
N TRP A 236 -9.73 35.17 22.01
CA TRP A 236 -11.12 35.52 21.75
C TRP A 236 -11.59 36.68 22.62
N ALA A 237 -11.30 36.62 23.93
CA ALA A 237 -11.66 37.68 24.87
C ALA A 237 -11.09 39.04 24.44
N THR A 238 -9.81 39.06 24.09
CA THR A 238 -9.10 40.28 23.70
C THR A 238 -9.52 40.76 22.31
N ALA A 239 -9.63 39.87 21.32
CA ALA A 239 -9.95 40.25 19.94
C ALA A 239 -11.39 40.80 19.79
N TYR A 240 -12.31 40.37 20.64
CA TYR A 240 -13.73 40.69 20.50
C TYR A 240 -14.32 41.57 21.60
N GLY A 241 -13.48 42.05 22.53
CA GLY A 241 -13.90 42.93 23.61
C GLY A 241 -14.83 42.24 24.60
N PHE A 242 -14.59 40.95 24.85
CA PHE A 242 -15.41 40.12 25.72
C PHE A 242 -14.84 40.19 27.15
N PRO A 243 -15.64 40.66 28.15
CA PRO A 243 -15.19 40.89 29.51
C PRO A 243 -15.06 39.58 30.28
N ALA A 244 -13.96 38.86 30.09
CA ALA A 244 -13.69 37.56 30.71
C ALA A 244 -12.79 37.66 31.96
N ALA A 245 -13.10 36.84 32.96
CA ALA A 245 -12.21 36.40 34.04
C ALA A 245 -12.03 34.89 33.92
N ILE A 246 -10.85 34.42 33.50
CA ILE A 246 -10.59 33.01 33.19
C ILE A 246 -9.84 32.36 34.34
N GLY A 247 -10.37 31.25 34.87
CA GLY A 247 -9.73 30.45 35.91
C GLY A 247 -9.71 28.96 35.53
N ILE A 248 -8.67 28.24 35.99
CA ILE A 248 -8.56 26.77 35.82
C ILE A 248 -8.97 26.11 37.12
N ALA A 249 -10.04 25.32 37.10
CA ALA A 249 -10.47 24.57 38.28
C ALA A 249 -9.38 23.59 38.75
N ALA A 250 -9.17 23.52 40.07
CA ALA A 250 -8.08 22.73 40.65
C ALA A 250 -8.26 21.21 40.51
N THR A 251 -9.50 20.74 40.36
CA THR A 251 -9.82 19.33 40.12
C THR A 251 -11.02 19.21 39.17
N TRP A 252 -11.17 18.03 38.57
CA TRP A 252 -12.34 17.72 37.74
C TRP A 252 -13.65 17.85 38.51
N ASP A 253 -13.74 17.34 39.74
CA ASP A 253 -14.94 17.43 40.57
C ASP A 253 -15.32 18.89 40.87
N LEU A 254 -14.32 19.74 41.12
CA LEU A 254 -14.53 21.18 41.32
C LEU A 254 -15.03 21.85 40.05
N TYR A 255 -14.41 21.57 38.90
CA TYR A 255 -14.89 22.04 37.60
C TYR A 255 -16.36 21.70 37.41
N VAL A 256 -16.74 20.43 37.59
CA VAL A 256 -18.12 19.97 37.42
C VAL A 256 -19.07 20.70 38.38
N HIS A 257 -18.67 20.82 39.64
CA HIS A 257 -19.45 21.49 40.67
C HIS A 257 -19.65 22.98 40.38
N GLN A 258 -18.58 23.69 40.01
CA GLN A 258 -18.61 25.12 39.72
C GLN A 258 -19.49 25.41 38.51
N VAL A 259 -19.29 24.66 37.42
CA VAL A 259 -20.10 24.77 36.20
C VAL A 259 -21.56 24.42 36.50
N ALA A 260 -21.89 23.50 37.39
CA ALA A 260 -23.28 23.24 37.75
C ALA A 260 -23.89 24.39 38.58
N THR A 261 -23.13 24.93 39.53
CA THR A 261 -23.62 25.83 40.59
C THR A 261 -23.77 27.28 40.15
N TYR A 262 -22.78 27.83 39.44
CA TYR A 262 -22.68 29.25 39.15
C TYR A 262 -23.08 29.58 37.71
N LYS A 263 -23.66 30.75 37.46
CA LYS A 263 -23.89 31.28 36.11
C LYS A 263 -22.55 31.75 35.51
N THR A 264 -21.86 30.83 34.87
CA THR A 264 -20.56 31.04 34.23
C THR A 264 -20.60 30.66 32.75
N LEU A 265 -19.58 31.10 32.01
CA LEU A 265 -19.16 30.42 30.81
C LEU A 265 -18.15 29.34 31.18
N PHE A 266 -18.04 28.32 30.34
CA PHE A 266 -17.15 27.21 30.65
C PHE A 266 -16.62 26.55 29.38
N TYR A 267 -15.37 26.10 29.46
CA TYR A 267 -14.81 25.19 28.46
C TYR A 267 -15.54 23.85 28.54
N TRP A 268 -15.91 23.26 27.42
CA TRP A 268 -16.43 21.89 27.37
C TRP A 268 -16.22 21.30 25.97
N TRP A 269 -16.58 20.02 25.81
CA TRP A 269 -16.48 19.32 24.54
C TRP A 269 -17.68 18.40 24.30
N GLU A 270 -17.92 18.08 23.04
CA GLU A 270 -18.92 17.14 22.58
C GLU A 270 -18.24 16.06 21.71
N PRO A 271 -18.61 14.77 21.83
CA PRO A 271 -19.62 14.22 22.74
C PRO A 271 -19.11 14.00 24.17
N ASP A 272 -19.83 14.52 25.15
CA ASP A 272 -19.65 14.25 26.57
C ASP A 272 -20.99 14.41 27.30
N ALA A 273 -21.21 13.76 28.44
CA ALA A 273 -22.46 13.88 29.20
C ALA A 273 -22.38 14.79 30.43
N THR A 274 -21.18 15.16 30.89
CA THR A 274 -20.95 15.82 32.18
C THR A 274 -21.82 17.07 32.36
N HIS A 275 -22.00 17.84 31.29
CA HIS A 275 -22.79 19.08 31.31
C HIS A 275 -24.01 19.08 30.39
N MET A 276 -24.35 17.95 29.75
CA MET A 276 -25.49 17.88 28.82
C MET A 276 -26.82 18.29 29.46
N GLN A 277 -27.03 17.98 30.74
CA GLN A 277 -28.23 18.36 31.49
C GLN A 277 -28.45 19.88 31.58
N LEU A 278 -27.39 20.68 31.40
CA LEU A 278 -27.46 22.14 31.36
C LEU A 278 -27.94 22.66 29.99
N ASN A 279 -28.16 21.75 29.02
CA ASN A 279 -28.45 22.01 27.62
C ASN A 279 -27.56 23.13 27.05
N PRO A 280 -26.23 23.03 27.19
CA PRO A 280 -25.35 24.13 26.86
C PRO A 280 -25.28 24.37 25.35
N THR A 281 -24.96 25.59 24.96
CA THR A 281 -24.78 25.98 23.56
C THR A 281 -23.37 26.51 23.36
N GLY A 282 -22.64 25.91 22.41
CA GLY A 282 -21.31 26.36 22.05
C GLY A 282 -21.34 27.77 21.44
N MET A 283 -20.38 28.59 21.81
CA MET A 283 -20.24 29.94 21.28
C MET A 283 -19.81 29.91 19.81
N VAL A 284 -20.48 30.70 18.99
CA VAL A 284 -20.19 30.86 17.57
C VAL A 284 -19.19 31.98 17.39
N PHE A 285 -17.98 31.62 16.97
CA PHE A 285 -16.90 32.51 16.55
C PHE A 285 -16.83 32.62 15.01
N PRO A 286 -16.05 33.56 14.45
CA PRO A 286 -15.80 33.59 13.01
C PRO A 286 -15.24 32.25 12.50
N ARG A 287 -15.59 31.88 11.27
CA ARG A 287 -15.26 30.57 10.69
C ARG A 287 -13.77 30.25 10.83
N HIS A 288 -13.47 29.01 11.23
CA HIS A 288 -12.12 28.47 11.36
C HIS A 288 -11.25 28.72 10.13
N ILE A 289 -9.99 29.08 10.35
CA ILE A 289 -8.96 29.25 9.31
C ILE A 289 -7.72 28.44 9.72
N ALA A 290 -7.53 27.27 9.10
CA ALA A 290 -6.49 26.31 9.48
C ALA A 290 -5.07 26.91 9.47
N SER A 291 -4.72 27.68 8.44
CA SER A 291 -3.41 28.33 8.33
C SER A 291 -3.14 29.38 9.41
N GLU A 292 -4.20 29.99 9.97
CA GLU A 292 -4.06 30.92 11.09
C GLU A 292 -3.83 30.14 12.39
N TRP A 293 -4.58 29.06 12.62
CA TRP A 293 -4.45 28.20 13.79
C TRP A 293 -3.07 27.53 13.84
N GLU A 294 -2.56 27.03 12.72
CA GLU A 294 -1.21 26.47 12.61
C GLU A 294 -0.12 27.51 12.95
N ALA A 295 -0.36 28.78 12.64
CA ALA A 295 0.54 29.88 12.97
C ALA A 295 0.34 30.44 14.39
N GLY A 296 -0.60 29.90 15.18
CA GLY A 296 -0.92 30.34 16.55
C GLY A 296 -1.90 31.52 16.66
N ASN A 297 -2.50 31.96 15.55
CA ASN A 297 -3.59 32.94 15.54
C ASN A 297 -4.93 32.21 15.73
N LEU A 298 -5.39 32.16 16.97
CA LEU A 298 -6.55 31.37 17.41
C LEU A 298 -7.82 32.19 17.49
N ARG A 299 -7.87 33.37 16.87
CA ARG A 299 -9.02 34.30 17.00
C ARG A 299 -10.29 33.77 16.31
N THR A 300 -10.18 32.89 15.33
CA THR A 300 -11.35 32.23 14.71
C THR A 300 -11.81 31.03 15.54
N ALA A 301 -12.93 30.40 15.17
CA ALA A 301 -13.40 29.17 15.80
C ALA A 301 -12.34 28.05 15.70
N GLY A 302 -12.33 27.16 16.70
CA GLY A 302 -11.58 25.90 16.63
C GLY A 302 -12.03 25.03 15.47
N GLU A 303 -11.18 24.10 15.07
CA GLU A 303 -11.55 23.08 14.10
C GLU A 303 -12.42 22.02 14.78
N ASP A 304 -13.49 21.59 14.10
CA ASP A 304 -14.21 20.39 14.52
C ASP A 304 -13.24 19.19 14.41
N SER A 305 -13.07 18.45 15.50
CA SER A 305 -12.14 17.34 15.59
C SER A 305 -12.67 16.14 14.82
N TYR A 306 -11.86 15.63 13.88
CA TYR A 306 -12.16 14.43 13.13
C TYR A 306 -12.08 13.21 14.06
N ILE A 307 -13.24 12.63 14.37
CA ILE A 307 -13.33 11.42 15.18
C ILE A 307 -13.33 10.22 14.24
N GLY A 308 -12.26 9.44 14.29
CA GLY A 308 -12.05 8.30 13.41
C GLY A 308 -11.84 6.98 14.14
N LYS A 309 -11.41 6.00 13.37
CA LYS A 309 -11.16 4.63 13.80
C LYS A 309 -9.78 4.21 13.32
N LEU A 310 -8.92 3.79 14.23
CA LEU A 310 -7.61 3.25 13.89
C LEU A 310 -7.62 1.74 14.04
N VAL A 311 -7.16 1.03 13.00
CA VAL A 311 -7.14 -0.43 12.97
C VAL A 311 -5.77 -0.96 12.61
N SER A 312 -5.28 -1.93 13.39
CA SER A 312 -3.99 -2.54 13.11
C SER A 312 -4.00 -3.28 11.78
N LEU A 313 -2.93 -3.12 10.98
CA LEU A 313 -2.77 -3.79 9.67
C LEU A 313 -2.91 -5.31 9.73
N GLN A 314 -2.62 -5.94 10.88
CA GLN A 314 -2.77 -7.38 11.07
C GLN A 314 -4.21 -7.88 10.88
N LEU A 315 -5.22 -7.04 11.13
CA LEU A 315 -6.61 -7.44 10.94
C LEU A 315 -6.99 -7.65 9.48
N ARG A 316 -6.21 -7.14 8.51
CA ARG A 316 -6.42 -7.42 7.07
C ARG A 316 -6.43 -8.91 6.77
N THR A 317 -5.55 -9.66 7.40
CA THR A 317 -5.39 -11.11 7.18
C THR A 317 -6.01 -11.92 8.31
N ALA A 318 -5.85 -11.49 9.57
CA ALA A 318 -6.30 -12.27 10.73
C ALA A 318 -7.83 -12.25 10.93
N ALA A 319 -8.51 -11.14 10.62
CA ALA A 319 -9.97 -11.04 10.70
C ALA A 319 -10.53 -9.99 9.72
N PRO A 320 -10.52 -10.28 8.40
CA PRO A 320 -10.98 -9.33 7.39
C PRO A 320 -12.43 -8.88 7.57
N GLN A 321 -13.28 -9.72 8.19
CA GLN A 321 -14.67 -9.37 8.51
C GLN A 321 -14.77 -8.33 9.62
N VAL A 322 -13.93 -8.43 10.64
CA VAL A 322 -13.88 -7.42 11.71
C VAL A 322 -13.41 -6.08 11.14
N ARG A 323 -12.36 -6.11 10.31
CA ARG A 323 -11.87 -4.91 9.61
C ARG A 323 -12.95 -4.27 8.73
N ALA A 324 -13.64 -5.06 7.91
CA ALA A 324 -14.70 -4.56 7.01
C ALA A 324 -15.94 -4.05 7.78
N PHE A 325 -16.24 -4.63 8.93
CA PHE A 325 -17.26 -4.10 9.84
C PHE A 325 -16.87 -2.71 10.37
N LEU A 326 -15.63 -2.55 10.84
CA LEU A 326 -15.16 -1.28 11.41
C LEU A 326 -15.10 -0.15 10.37
N ASP A 327 -14.74 -0.48 9.12
CA ASP A 327 -14.80 0.45 7.98
C ASP A 327 -16.20 1.08 7.84
N LYS A 328 -17.25 0.27 7.99
CA LYS A 328 -18.64 0.72 7.87
C LYS A 328 -19.27 1.22 9.16
N MET A 329 -18.67 0.95 10.32
CA MET A 329 -19.21 1.33 11.61
C MET A 329 -19.26 2.86 11.73
N GLU A 330 -20.46 3.40 11.92
CA GLU A 330 -20.69 4.84 12.04
C GLU A 330 -21.87 5.10 12.98
N MET A 331 -21.89 6.24 13.66
CA MET A 331 -22.95 6.63 14.57
C MET A 331 -23.25 8.11 14.38
N GLU A 332 -24.50 8.49 14.56
CA GLU A 332 -24.85 9.91 14.61
C GLU A 332 -24.53 10.46 16.00
N LEU A 333 -24.06 11.71 16.07
CA LEU A 333 -23.74 12.39 17.34
C LEU A 333 -24.91 12.29 18.34
N ALA A 334 -26.14 12.52 17.89
CA ALA A 334 -27.34 12.44 18.73
C ALA A 334 -27.52 11.07 19.41
N GLN A 335 -27.10 9.98 18.76
CA GLN A 335 -27.20 8.64 19.31
C GLN A 335 -26.13 8.37 20.37
N VAL A 336 -24.91 8.88 20.13
CA VAL A 336 -23.82 8.82 21.11
C VAL A 336 -24.19 9.64 22.34
N SER A 337 -24.73 10.85 22.15
CA SER A 337 -25.25 11.71 23.20
C SER A 337 -26.34 11.05 24.04
N GLU A 338 -27.32 10.37 23.41
CA GLU A 338 -28.37 9.63 24.14
C GLU A 338 -27.79 8.49 24.99
N LEU A 339 -26.85 7.73 24.44
CA LEU A 339 -26.15 6.66 25.17
C LEU A 339 -25.35 7.21 26.36
N LEU A 340 -24.63 8.31 26.17
CA LEU A 340 -23.87 8.97 27.23
C LEU A 340 -24.79 9.45 28.35
N LEU A 341 -25.95 10.02 28.04
CA LEU A 341 -26.97 10.41 29.02
C LEU A 341 -27.51 9.21 29.81
N ASN A 342 -27.75 8.07 29.16
CA ASN A 342 -28.18 6.85 29.83
C ASN A 342 -27.12 6.36 30.82
N VAL A 343 -25.84 6.39 30.44
CA VAL A 343 -24.73 6.03 31.32
C VAL A 343 -24.60 7.01 32.48
N ALA A 344 -24.67 8.31 32.21
CA ALA A 344 -24.65 9.36 33.24
C ALA A 344 -25.83 9.23 34.23
N SER A 345 -26.96 8.67 33.79
CA SER A 345 -28.13 8.38 34.64
C SER A 345 -27.99 7.08 35.45
N GLY A 346 -26.84 6.39 35.39
CA GLY A 346 -26.51 5.22 36.19
C GLY A 346 -26.56 3.88 35.44
N ALA A 347 -26.80 3.86 34.12
CA ALA A 347 -26.64 2.64 33.35
C ALA A 347 -25.15 2.27 33.20
N SER A 348 -24.83 0.97 33.17
CA SER A 348 -23.48 0.55 32.77
C SER A 348 -23.30 0.70 31.25
N PHE A 349 -22.07 0.96 30.81
CA PHE A 349 -21.71 1.00 29.38
C PHE A 349 -22.20 -0.22 28.60
N GLN A 350 -22.02 -1.42 29.19
CA GLN A 350 -22.49 -2.68 28.61
C GLN A 350 -24.01 -2.71 28.40
N ASN A 351 -24.79 -2.30 29.41
CA ASN A 351 -26.24 -2.34 29.34
C ASN A 351 -26.78 -1.30 28.35
N ALA A 352 -26.28 -0.06 28.41
CA ALA A 352 -26.65 1.00 27.48
C ALA A 352 -26.36 0.60 26.02
N SER A 353 -25.16 0.06 25.75
CA SER A 353 -24.76 -0.43 24.43
C SER A 353 -25.64 -1.57 23.93
N CYS A 354 -25.92 -2.56 24.77
CA CYS A 354 -26.76 -3.71 24.42
C CYS A 354 -28.20 -3.30 24.10
N GLN A 355 -28.81 -2.45 24.93
CA GLN A 355 -30.16 -1.94 24.68
C GLN A 355 -30.24 -1.15 23.37
N TRP A 356 -29.25 -0.30 23.11
CA TRP A 356 -29.18 0.46 21.87
C TRP A 356 -29.04 -0.45 20.65
N LEU A 357 -28.19 -1.48 20.72
CA LEU A 357 -28.04 -2.47 19.65
C LEU A 357 -29.36 -3.20 19.36
N LEU A 358 -30.08 -3.63 20.40
CA LEU A 358 -31.37 -4.29 20.23
C LEU A 358 -32.41 -3.36 19.59
N ALA A 359 -32.40 -2.08 19.96
CA ALA A 359 -33.33 -1.09 19.42
C ALA A 359 -32.99 -0.64 17.99
N ASN A 360 -31.70 -0.65 17.60
CA ASN A 360 -31.20 -0.06 16.35
C ASN A 360 -30.69 -1.09 15.34
N ARG A 361 -31.25 -2.30 15.36
CA ARG A 361 -30.84 -3.43 14.50
C ARG A 361 -30.62 -3.07 13.03
N ARG A 362 -31.58 -2.38 12.42
CA ARG A 362 -31.49 -2.01 11.00
C ARG A 362 -30.30 -1.10 10.67
N LYS A 363 -29.85 -0.27 11.61
CA LYS A 363 -28.71 0.63 11.41
C LYS A 363 -27.42 -0.19 11.36
N TRP A 364 -27.13 -0.95 12.40
CA TRP A 364 -25.86 -1.67 12.47
C TRP A 364 -25.79 -2.93 11.58
N GLU A 365 -26.93 -3.50 11.16
CA GLU A 365 -26.94 -4.62 10.20
C GLU A 365 -26.24 -4.28 8.88
N HIS A 366 -26.31 -3.01 8.43
CA HIS A 366 -25.59 -2.57 7.22
C HIS A 366 -24.07 -2.46 7.42
N TRP A 367 -23.60 -2.35 8.67
CA TRP A 367 -22.17 -2.36 8.98
C TRP A 367 -21.61 -3.77 8.88
N ILE A 368 -22.43 -4.79 9.14
CA ILE A 368 -21.99 -6.18 9.09
C ILE A 368 -21.65 -6.56 7.65
N PRO A 369 -20.39 -6.96 7.36
CA PRO A 369 -20.03 -7.39 6.04
C PRO A 369 -20.76 -8.69 5.70
N ILE A 370 -21.29 -8.76 4.49
CA ILE A 370 -21.88 -9.98 3.97
C ILE A 370 -20.74 -10.96 3.73
N ASN A 371 -20.82 -12.15 4.31
CA ASN A 371 -19.75 -13.17 4.24
C ASN A 371 -19.32 -13.51 2.81
N THR A 372 -20.21 -13.28 1.84
CA THR A 372 -19.99 -13.54 0.41
C THR A 372 -19.66 -12.28 -0.39
N ASN A 373 -19.45 -11.11 0.22
CA ASN A 373 -18.85 -9.96 -0.46
C ASN A 373 -17.32 -10.06 -0.41
N CYS A 374 -16.76 -10.83 -1.33
CA CYS A 374 -15.33 -11.04 -1.42
C CYS A 374 -14.62 -9.79 -1.94
N LEU A 375 -13.40 -9.57 -1.47
CA LEU A 375 -12.54 -8.46 -1.91
C LEU A 375 -11.64 -8.91 -3.08
N PRO A 376 -11.01 -7.98 -3.83
CA PRO A 376 -9.99 -8.35 -4.81
C PRO A 376 -8.91 -9.25 -4.21
N GLY A 377 -8.59 -10.33 -4.91
CA GLY A 377 -7.69 -11.39 -4.45
C GLY A 377 -8.37 -12.54 -3.70
N PHE A 378 -9.61 -12.33 -3.25
CA PHE A 378 -10.43 -13.37 -2.66
C PHE A 378 -11.54 -13.77 -3.65
N GLY A 379 -12.09 -14.97 -3.46
CA GLY A 379 -13.26 -15.43 -4.19
C GLY A 379 -14.20 -16.23 -3.30
N PHE A 380 -15.42 -16.44 -3.78
CA PHE A 380 -16.42 -17.26 -3.11
C PHE A 380 -15.87 -18.63 -2.70
N ALA A 381 -16.19 -19.05 -1.47
CA ALA A 381 -15.78 -20.33 -0.92
C ALA A 381 -16.90 -21.03 -0.15
N ASN A 382 -16.94 -22.36 -0.22
CA ASN A 382 -17.80 -23.19 0.62
C ASN A 382 -17.25 -23.31 2.06
N ALA A 383 -17.93 -24.09 2.90
CA ALA A 383 -17.58 -24.23 4.32
C ALA A 383 -16.21 -24.89 4.53
N GLU A 384 -15.76 -25.68 3.55
CA GLU A 384 -14.46 -26.34 3.51
C GLU A 384 -13.34 -25.44 2.96
N GLY A 385 -13.65 -24.20 2.59
CA GLY A 385 -12.68 -23.24 2.04
C GLY A 385 -12.30 -23.48 0.57
N GLN A 386 -13.08 -24.29 -0.15
CA GLN A 386 -12.88 -24.56 -1.57
C GLN A 386 -13.60 -23.50 -2.41
N ALA A 387 -12.95 -23.06 -3.50
CA ALA A 387 -13.52 -22.05 -4.39
C ALA A 387 -14.81 -22.55 -5.06
N VAL A 388 -15.85 -21.71 -5.06
CA VAL A 388 -17.13 -21.94 -5.75
C VAL A 388 -17.42 -20.80 -6.72
N MET A 389 -18.31 -21.03 -7.69
CA MET A 389 -18.52 -20.08 -8.78
C MET A 389 -19.66 -19.10 -8.52
N THR A 390 -20.59 -19.46 -7.64
CA THR A 390 -21.83 -18.71 -7.36
C THR A 390 -21.91 -18.30 -5.90
N ARG A 391 -22.69 -17.25 -5.62
CA ARG A 391 -22.89 -16.74 -4.26
C ARG A 391 -23.76 -17.68 -3.43
N GLU A 392 -24.69 -18.38 -4.05
CA GLU A 392 -25.62 -19.32 -3.41
C GLU A 392 -24.89 -20.54 -2.82
N GLU A 393 -23.79 -20.94 -3.45
CA GLU A 393 -22.91 -22.03 -2.99
C GLU A 393 -21.88 -21.55 -1.97
N ALA A 394 -21.72 -20.23 -1.80
CA ALA A 394 -20.70 -19.63 -0.98
C ALA A 394 -21.18 -19.43 0.46
N THR A 395 -20.38 -19.88 1.42
CA THR A 395 -20.57 -19.57 2.85
C THR A 395 -19.59 -18.51 3.34
N GLY A 396 -18.59 -18.15 2.53
CA GLY A 396 -17.56 -17.18 2.84
C GLY A 396 -16.69 -16.83 1.64
N CYS A 397 -15.51 -16.27 1.91
CA CYS A 397 -14.49 -15.95 0.92
C CYS A 397 -13.15 -16.59 1.30
N SER A 398 -12.41 -17.09 0.31
CA SER A 398 -11.06 -17.61 0.47
C SER A 398 -10.10 -16.92 -0.49
N LEU A 399 -8.80 -16.93 -0.16
CA LEU A 399 -7.78 -16.42 -1.07
C LEU A 399 -7.79 -17.26 -2.35
N CYS A 400 -7.68 -16.61 -3.52
CA CYS A 400 -7.63 -17.35 -4.77
C CYS A 400 -6.33 -18.16 -4.87
N PRO A 401 -6.39 -19.49 -5.03
CA PRO A 401 -5.19 -20.32 -5.10
C PRO A 401 -4.38 -20.03 -6.37
N SER A 402 -3.12 -20.45 -6.38
CA SER A 402 -2.29 -20.36 -7.58
C SER A 402 -2.91 -21.11 -8.76
N GLY A 403 -2.66 -20.63 -9.96
CA GLY A 403 -3.37 -21.04 -11.18
C GLY A 403 -4.75 -20.39 -11.35
N THR A 404 -5.21 -19.59 -10.38
CA THR A 404 -6.47 -18.82 -10.48
C THR A 404 -6.24 -17.34 -10.24
N PHE A 405 -7.20 -16.51 -10.65
CA PHE A 405 -7.24 -15.09 -10.37
C PHE A 405 -8.62 -14.66 -9.87
N SER A 406 -8.65 -13.61 -9.05
CA SER A 406 -9.88 -13.03 -8.52
C SER A 406 -10.55 -12.17 -9.60
N ALA A 407 -11.65 -12.67 -10.13
CA ALA A 407 -12.46 -12.02 -11.16
C ALA A 407 -13.78 -11.50 -10.58
N ILE A 408 -14.29 -10.41 -11.15
CA ILE A 408 -15.57 -9.82 -10.73
C ILE A 408 -16.69 -10.82 -11.01
N ALA A 409 -17.37 -11.24 -9.95
CA ALA A 409 -18.36 -12.30 -10.03
C ALA A 409 -19.80 -11.80 -10.06
N ALA A 410 -20.10 -10.79 -9.24
CA ALA A 410 -21.42 -10.21 -9.09
C ALA A 410 -21.31 -8.69 -8.94
N LEU A 411 -22.26 -7.99 -9.52
CA LEU A 411 -22.60 -6.61 -9.21
C LEU A 411 -24.09 -6.63 -8.89
N ASP A 412 -24.41 -6.92 -7.63
CA ASP A 412 -25.78 -7.13 -7.15
C ASP A 412 -26.18 -6.01 -6.17
N ASP A 413 -27.38 -6.14 -5.56
CA ASP A 413 -27.89 -5.19 -4.57
C ASP A 413 -26.95 -5.04 -3.35
N PHE A 414 -26.03 -5.99 -3.14
CA PHE A 414 -25.02 -5.98 -2.09
C PHE A 414 -23.66 -5.44 -2.55
N GLY A 415 -23.54 -5.01 -3.80
CA GLY A 415 -22.36 -4.43 -4.39
C GLY A 415 -21.54 -5.43 -5.21
N GLN A 416 -20.27 -5.08 -5.41
CA GLN A 416 -19.35 -5.89 -6.20
C GLN A 416 -18.74 -7.00 -5.34
N SER A 417 -18.74 -8.23 -5.86
CA SER A 417 -18.07 -9.38 -5.24
C SER A 417 -17.24 -10.14 -6.28
N TYR A 418 -16.33 -10.99 -5.81
CA TYR A 418 -15.32 -11.65 -6.63
C TYR A 418 -15.37 -13.18 -6.48
N ARG A 419 -14.89 -13.90 -7.50
CA ARG A 419 -14.73 -15.37 -7.53
C ARG A 419 -13.36 -15.72 -8.09
N CYS A 420 -12.86 -16.91 -7.75
CA CYS A 420 -11.60 -17.39 -8.29
C CYS A 420 -11.86 -18.09 -9.63
N GLU A 421 -11.35 -17.51 -10.71
CA GLU A 421 -11.40 -18.11 -12.04
C GLU A 421 -10.04 -18.70 -12.40
N SER A 422 -10.05 -19.88 -13.03
CA SER A 422 -8.81 -20.46 -13.55
C SER A 422 -8.19 -19.55 -14.61
N CYS A 423 -6.86 -19.41 -14.57
CA CYS A 423 -6.15 -18.70 -15.63
C CYS A 423 -6.50 -19.32 -16.98
N PRO A 424 -6.90 -18.51 -17.99
CA PRO A 424 -7.20 -19.03 -19.31
C PRO A 424 -5.93 -19.58 -19.97
N PRO A 425 -6.05 -20.50 -20.94
CA PRO A 425 -4.90 -20.96 -21.73
C PRO A 425 -4.08 -19.80 -22.27
N GLY A 426 -2.75 -19.95 -22.27
CA GLY A 426 -1.79 -18.91 -22.62
C GLY A 426 -1.38 -18.02 -21.45
N LYS A 427 -2.02 -18.16 -20.28
CA LYS A 427 -1.68 -17.42 -19.07
C LYS A 427 -1.43 -18.34 -17.89
N ALA A 428 -0.61 -17.87 -16.95
CA ALA A 428 -0.33 -18.55 -15.70
C ALA A 428 -0.29 -17.57 -14.52
N GLN A 429 -0.43 -18.09 -13.31
CA GLN A 429 -0.30 -17.31 -12.08
C GLN A 429 0.25 -18.17 -10.95
N SER A 430 1.46 -17.87 -10.49
CA SER A 430 2.15 -18.65 -9.46
C SER A 430 1.84 -18.19 -8.05
N LEU A 431 1.41 -16.93 -7.88
CA LEU A 431 1.07 -16.35 -6.59
C LEU A 431 -0.41 -16.53 -6.26
N GLN A 432 -0.73 -16.60 -4.97
CA GLN A 432 -2.11 -16.63 -4.49
C GLN A 432 -2.64 -15.20 -4.35
N GLY A 433 -3.94 -15.03 -4.46
CA GLY A 433 -4.58 -13.73 -4.20
C GLY A 433 -4.45 -12.70 -5.32
N GLU A 434 -4.04 -13.12 -6.50
CA GLU A 434 -3.83 -12.24 -7.64
C GLU A 434 -5.14 -11.88 -8.34
N THR A 435 -5.24 -10.66 -8.84
CA THR A 435 -6.43 -10.17 -9.56
C THR A 435 -6.33 -10.32 -11.07
N SER A 436 -5.21 -10.87 -11.56
CA SER A 436 -5.01 -11.16 -12.99
C SER A 436 -3.99 -12.28 -13.18
N CYS A 437 -4.04 -12.95 -14.33
CA CYS A 437 -3.01 -13.88 -14.75
C CYS A 437 -2.04 -13.24 -15.74
N SER A 438 -0.76 -13.59 -15.63
CA SER A 438 0.31 -13.14 -16.52
C SER A 438 0.30 -13.97 -17.81
N ALA A 439 0.48 -13.30 -18.96
CA ALA A 439 0.66 -14.00 -20.23
C ALA A 439 2.00 -14.74 -20.22
N CYS A 440 2.04 -15.93 -20.81
CA CYS A 440 3.29 -16.66 -20.96
C CYS A 440 4.21 -15.93 -21.93
N ASP A 441 5.44 -15.68 -21.53
CA ASP A 441 6.44 -15.02 -22.35
C ASP A 441 6.85 -15.89 -23.54
N ALA A 442 7.42 -15.27 -24.58
CA ALA A 442 7.97 -15.98 -25.72
C ALA A 442 8.96 -17.07 -25.26
N GLY A 443 8.86 -18.25 -25.86
CA GLY A 443 9.54 -19.47 -25.41
C GLY A 443 8.73 -20.30 -24.42
N THR A 444 7.64 -19.81 -23.85
CA THR A 444 6.82 -20.56 -22.88
C THR A 444 5.35 -20.60 -23.26
N VAL A 445 4.63 -21.61 -22.79
CA VAL A 445 3.20 -21.83 -23.10
C VAL A 445 2.43 -22.31 -21.88
N ALA A 446 1.14 -21.99 -21.84
CA ALA A 446 0.18 -22.54 -20.90
C ALA A 446 -0.92 -23.27 -21.69
N PRO A 447 -0.81 -24.59 -21.93
CA PRO A 447 -1.70 -25.30 -22.85
C PRO A 447 -3.11 -25.50 -22.28
N SER A 448 -3.23 -25.51 -20.95
CA SER A 448 -4.47 -25.78 -20.23
C SER A 448 -4.85 -24.59 -19.36
N GLN A 449 -6.13 -24.50 -19.01
CA GLN A 449 -6.59 -23.58 -17.98
C GLN A 449 -5.97 -23.94 -16.61
N GLY A 450 -5.84 -22.96 -15.72
CA GLY A 450 -5.42 -23.20 -14.35
C GLY A 450 -3.91 -23.40 -14.17
N GLN A 451 -3.08 -23.03 -15.15
CA GLN A 451 -1.63 -23.20 -15.07
C GLN A 451 -1.03 -22.28 -14.00
N VAL A 452 -0.21 -22.88 -13.12
CA VAL A 452 0.51 -22.16 -12.06
C VAL A 452 1.74 -21.46 -12.65
N GLU A 453 2.41 -22.10 -13.60
CA GLU A 453 3.59 -21.58 -14.29
C GLU A 453 3.46 -21.81 -15.80
N CYS A 454 4.19 -21.02 -16.58
CA CYS A 454 4.29 -21.23 -18.02
C CYS A 454 5.36 -22.27 -18.32
N ASN A 455 5.00 -23.30 -19.09
CA ASN A 455 5.90 -24.39 -19.43
C ASN A 455 6.80 -23.98 -20.59
N PRO A 456 8.12 -24.19 -20.51
CA PRO A 456 9.01 -23.92 -21.63
C PRO A 456 8.68 -24.83 -22.81
N CYS A 457 8.84 -24.32 -24.04
CA CYS A 457 8.74 -25.13 -25.23
C CYS A 457 9.77 -26.26 -25.23
N ASP A 458 9.31 -27.47 -25.55
CA ASP A 458 10.18 -28.64 -25.65
C ASP A 458 11.20 -28.48 -26.78
N LEU A 459 12.26 -29.27 -26.73
CA LEU A 459 13.30 -29.28 -27.76
C LEU A 459 12.71 -29.46 -29.17
N GLY A 460 13.18 -28.65 -30.12
CA GLY A 460 12.67 -28.68 -31.50
C GLY A 460 11.36 -27.93 -31.69
N SER A 461 10.91 -27.18 -30.69
CA SER A 461 9.75 -26.29 -30.77
C SER A 461 10.03 -24.93 -30.16
N TYR A 462 9.33 -23.90 -30.62
CA TYR A 462 9.51 -22.52 -30.21
C TYR A 462 8.17 -21.77 -30.15
N THR A 463 8.14 -20.64 -29.48
CA THR A 463 7.08 -19.65 -29.65
C THR A 463 7.65 -18.25 -29.57
N ASN A 464 7.35 -17.41 -30.56
CA ASN A 464 7.83 -16.04 -30.65
C ASN A 464 6.81 -15.00 -30.18
N GLU A 465 5.62 -15.44 -29.79
CA GLU A 465 4.54 -14.58 -29.30
C GLU A 465 4.26 -14.87 -27.83
N THR A 466 3.79 -13.85 -27.11
CA THR A 466 3.32 -13.98 -25.73
C THR A 466 1.89 -14.50 -25.71
N GLY A 467 1.51 -15.19 -24.62
CA GLY A 467 0.15 -15.69 -24.46
C GLY A 467 -0.17 -16.97 -25.26
N MET A 468 0.85 -17.69 -25.71
CA MET A 468 0.65 -18.85 -26.57
C MET A 468 0.29 -20.11 -25.77
N THR A 469 -0.56 -20.96 -26.36
CA THR A 469 -1.02 -22.22 -25.76
C THR A 469 -0.26 -23.43 -26.28
N VAL A 470 0.39 -23.31 -27.43
CA VAL A 470 1.06 -24.39 -28.14
C VAL A 470 2.37 -23.86 -28.72
N CYS A 471 3.43 -24.65 -28.61
CA CYS A 471 4.70 -24.37 -29.24
C CYS A 471 4.67 -24.76 -30.72
N THR A 472 5.22 -23.89 -31.56
CA THR A 472 5.38 -24.15 -32.99
C THR A 472 6.58 -25.08 -33.20
N PRO A 473 6.42 -26.23 -33.86
CA PRO A 473 7.55 -27.09 -34.19
C PRO A 473 8.47 -26.41 -35.21
N CYS A 474 9.78 -26.68 -35.13
CA CYS A 474 10.77 -26.14 -36.07
C CYS A 474 10.53 -26.56 -37.53
N ALA A 475 9.99 -27.76 -37.74
CA ALA A 475 9.51 -28.27 -39.02
C ALA A 475 8.50 -29.40 -38.80
N ASP A 476 7.69 -29.72 -39.80
CA ASP A 476 6.68 -30.77 -39.70
C ASP A 476 7.31 -32.15 -39.43
N GLY A 477 7.15 -32.66 -38.21
CA GLY A 477 7.17 -34.08 -37.88
C GLY A 477 8.49 -34.85 -38.08
N SER A 478 9.66 -34.25 -37.87
CA SER A 478 10.93 -34.98 -38.03
C SER A 478 11.89 -34.87 -36.84
N GLU A 479 12.39 -36.03 -36.36
CA GLU A 479 13.38 -36.19 -35.28
C GLU A 479 14.75 -35.56 -35.58
N VAL A 480 14.89 -34.91 -36.74
CA VAL A 480 16.14 -34.33 -37.24
C VAL A 480 16.28 -32.84 -36.93
N TRP A 481 15.25 -32.21 -36.35
CA TRP A 481 15.28 -30.82 -35.89
C TRP A 481 15.36 -30.72 -34.37
N THR A 482 16.03 -29.67 -33.90
CA THR A 482 16.12 -29.32 -32.48
C THR A 482 16.18 -27.80 -32.33
N THR A 483 16.11 -27.32 -31.10
CA THR A 483 16.32 -25.92 -30.74
C THR A 483 17.65 -25.80 -30.03
N SER A 484 18.53 -24.92 -30.52
CA SER A 484 19.87 -24.76 -29.96
C SER A 484 20.39 -23.34 -30.10
N ARG A 485 21.43 -23.02 -29.33
CA ARG A 485 22.20 -21.78 -29.47
C ARG A 485 23.69 -22.05 -29.31
N ALA A 486 24.48 -21.20 -29.95
CA ALA A 486 25.92 -21.15 -29.74
C ALA A 486 26.25 -20.57 -28.36
N VAL A 487 27.15 -21.23 -27.64
CA VAL A 487 27.79 -20.74 -26.41
C VAL A 487 29.30 -20.85 -26.57
N ILE A 488 30.03 -19.89 -26.00
CA ILE A 488 31.50 -19.94 -25.98
C ILE A 488 31.92 -20.72 -24.74
N ASP A 489 32.54 -21.88 -24.94
CA ASP A 489 33.15 -22.68 -23.88
C ASP A 489 34.67 -22.68 -24.09
N ARG A 490 35.42 -22.08 -23.16
CA ARG A 490 36.89 -21.98 -23.20
C ARG A 490 37.48 -21.43 -24.52
N GLY A 491 36.75 -20.53 -25.19
CA GLY A 491 37.18 -19.90 -26.44
C GLY A 491 36.80 -20.65 -27.70
N GLU A 492 36.12 -21.80 -27.58
CA GLU A 492 35.53 -22.55 -28.69
C GLU A 492 34.01 -22.37 -28.70
N GLU A 493 33.43 -22.21 -29.90
CA GLU A 493 31.98 -22.14 -30.08
C GLU A 493 31.39 -23.55 -30.01
N LYS A 494 30.46 -23.75 -29.06
CA LYS A 494 29.76 -25.01 -28.85
C LYS A 494 28.26 -24.78 -28.94
N TRP A 495 27.57 -25.69 -29.63
CA TRP A 495 26.12 -25.64 -29.73
C TRP A 495 25.49 -26.46 -28.60
N ILE A 496 24.57 -25.84 -27.86
CA ILE A 496 23.81 -26.50 -26.81
C ILE A 496 22.33 -26.49 -27.14
N GLN A 497 21.66 -27.60 -26.91
CA GLN A 497 20.20 -27.70 -27.02
C GLN A 497 19.55 -26.86 -25.91
N ILE A 498 18.49 -26.13 -26.27
CA ILE A 498 17.75 -25.27 -25.35
C ILE A 498 16.26 -25.60 -25.41
N THR A 499 15.64 -25.76 -24.25
CA THR A 499 14.19 -25.64 -24.11
C THR A 499 13.82 -24.16 -24.00
N GLY A 500 12.56 -23.84 -24.25
CA GLY A 500 12.06 -22.48 -24.13
C GLY A 500 12.49 -21.54 -25.26
N ALA A 501 12.67 -22.05 -26.48
CA ALA A 501 13.11 -21.24 -27.61
C ALA A 501 12.07 -20.16 -27.98
N SER A 502 12.50 -18.90 -28.01
CA SER A 502 11.62 -17.75 -28.22
C SER A 502 11.53 -17.27 -29.68
N SER A 503 12.11 -18.02 -30.62
CA SER A 503 12.23 -17.60 -32.02
C SER A 503 12.52 -18.79 -32.94
N PRO A 504 12.06 -18.76 -34.21
CA PRO A 504 12.45 -19.76 -35.21
C PRO A 504 13.97 -19.77 -35.48
N SER A 505 14.70 -18.71 -35.15
CA SER A 505 16.16 -18.66 -35.34
C SER A 505 16.93 -19.67 -34.51
N PHE A 506 16.33 -20.22 -33.46
CA PHE A 506 16.93 -21.28 -32.66
C PHE A 506 16.75 -22.67 -33.28
N CYS A 507 15.92 -22.79 -34.32
CA CYS A 507 15.66 -24.05 -35.01
C CYS A 507 16.84 -24.47 -35.87
N VAL A 508 17.41 -25.62 -35.56
CA VAL A 508 18.55 -26.18 -36.28
C VAL A 508 18.44 -27.69 -36.42
N CYS A 509 19.34 -28.28 -37.20
CA CYS A 509 19.46 -29.72 -37.30
C CYS A 509 20.17 -30.32 -36.07
N VAL A 510 19.72 -31.51 -35.66
CA VAL A 510 20.40 -32.33 -34.64
C VAL A 510 21.79 -32.76 -35.11
N GLU A 511 22.63 -33.23 -34.18
CA GLU A 511 23.95 -33.77 -34.50
C GLU A 511 23.87 -34.89 -35.57
N GLY A 512 24.80 -34.87 -36.53
CA GLY A 512 24.80 -35.77 -37.69
C GLY A 512 23.96 -35.29 -38.88
N TYR A 513 23.30 -34.14 -38.77
CA TYR A 513 22.56 -33.48 -39.84
C TYR A 513 23.03 -32.02 -40.03
N PHE A 514 22.90 -31.51 -41.25
CA PHE A 514 23.20 -30.12 -41.60
C PHE A 514 22.06 -29.49 -42.39
N LEU A 515 21.90 -28.18 -42.28
CA LEU A 515 20.84 -27.42 -42.93
C LEU A 515 21.26 -27.02 -44.34
N HIS A 516 20.50 -27.46 -45.34
CA HIS A 516 20.70 -27.07 -46.73
C HIS A 516 19.35 -26.89 -47.44
N ASN A 517 19.16 -25.75 -48.11
CA ASN A 517 17.91 -25.38 -48.79
C ASN A 517 16.64 -25.53 -47.91
N GLY A 518 16.76 -25.20 -46.62
CA GLY A 518 15.65 -25.27 -45.66
C GLY A 518 15.32 -26.69 -45.17
N GLN A 519 16.14 -27.70 -45.48
CA GLN A 519 15.96 -29.07 -45.02
C GLN A 519 17.20 -29.59 -44.30
N CYS A 520 16.98 -30.38 -43.24
CA CYS A 520 18.06 -31.09 -42.55
C CYS A 520 18.44 -32.35 -43.33
N GLN A 521 19.64 -32.33 -43.90
CA GLN A 521 20.21 -33.44 -44.66
C GLN A 521 21.19 -34.22 -43.79
N LYS A 522 21.19 -35.55 -43.93
CA LYS A 522 22.10 -36.43 -43.19
C LYS A 522 23.52 -36.28 -43.73
N CYS A 523 24.49 -36.21 -42.83
CA CYS A 523 25.88 -36.13 -43.21
C CYS A 523 26.40 -37.48 -43.69
N MET A 524 27.01 -37.49 -44.87
CA MET A 524 27.59 -38.69 -45.47
C MET A 524 28.96 -39.02 -44.85
N GLU A 525 29.40 -40.25 -45.04
CA GLU A 525 30.75 -40.67 -44.65
C GLU A 525 31.80 -39.75 -45.26
N GLY A 526 32.81 -39.37 -44.46
CA GLY A 526 33.80 -38.37 -44.88
C GLY A 526 33.42 -36.93 -44.54
N SER A 527 32.35 -36.69 -43.78
CA SER A 527 31.96 -35.36 -43.26
C SER A 527 31.57 -35.40 -41.77
N THR A 528 31.66 -34.25 -41.09
CA THR A 528 31.23 -34.06 -39.70
C THR A 528 30.27 -32.90 -39.58
N CYS A 529 29.20 -33.12 -38.82
CA CYS A 529 28.11 -32.16 -38.64
C CYS A 529 27.75 -32.06 -37.16
N PRO A 530 28.25 -31.03 -36.46
CA PRO A 530 27.95 -30.82 -35.05
C PRO A 530 26.51 -30.30 -34.81
N GLY A 531 25.68 -30.17 -35.85
CA GLY A 531 24.38 -29.49 -35.84
C GLY A 531 24.48 -28.07 -36.38
N SER A 532 23.40 -27.28 -36.29
CA SER A 532 23.38 -25.81 -36.59
C SER A 532 23.52 -25.34 -38.04
N GLY A 533 23.79 -26.24 -39.00
CA GLY A 533 23.96 -25.88 -40.41
C GLY A 533 25.40 -26.01 -40.92
N LEU A 534 26.35 -26.32 -40.04
CA LEU A 534 27.75 -26.49 -40.40
C LEU A 534 28.03 -27.92 -40.88
N LEU A 535 28.53 -28.03 -42.11
CA LEU A 535 29.08 -29.28 -42.65
C LEU A 535 30.57 -29.09 -42.89
N THR A 536 31.39 -29.91 -42.24
CA THR A 536 32.84 -29.96 -42.44
C THR A 536 33.23 -31.24 -43.14
N VAL A 537 33.90 -31.14 -44.28
CA VAL A 537 34.43 -32.29 -45.01
C VAL A 537 35.75 -32.72 -44.37
N LEU A 538 35.92 -34.02 -44.12
CA LEU A 538 37.14 -34.57 -43.55
C LEU A 538 38.28 -34.61 -44.58
N PRO A 539 39.55 -34.53 -44.16
CA PRO A 539 40.69 -34.69 -45.07
C PRO A 539 40.63 -36.00 -45.86
N GLY A 540 40.92 -35.93 -47.17
CA GLY A 540 40.81 -37.05 -48.10
C GLY A 540 39.44 -37.19 -48.79
N TYR A 541 38.48 -36.33 -48.44
CA TYR A 541 37.15 -36.27 -49.05
C TYR A 541 36.89 -34.89 -49.65
N PHE A 542 35.99 -34.83 -50.64
CA PHE A 542 35.58 -33.63 -51.34
C PHE A 542 34.05 -33.58 -51.45
N SER A 543 33.48 -32.39 -51.34
CA SER A 543 32.08 -32.11 -51.65
C SER A 543 32.01 -30.80 -52.43
N ALA A 544 31.11 -30.69 -53.41
CA ALA A 544 30.89 -29.45 -54.14
C ALA A 544 30.15 -28.40 -53.29
N LEU A 545 30.38 -27.12 -53.57
CA LEU A 545 29.69 -26.01 -52.86
C LEU A 545 28.18 -25.99 -53.16
N GLU A 546 27.79 -26.30 -54.40
CA GLU A 546 26.38 -26.33 -54.83
C GLU A 546 25.62 -27.55 -54.28
N LYS A 547 26.36 -28.60 -53.91
CA LYS A 547 25.82 -29.87 -53.40
C LYS A 547 26.64 -30.37 -52.21
N PRO A 548 26.58 -29.67 -51.07
CA PRO A 548 27.40 -29.96 -49.88
C PRO A 548 27.14 -31.34 -49.24
N GLY A 549 26.02 -31.98 -49.57
CA GLY A 549 25.68 -33.32 -49.07
C GLY A 549 26.26 -34.47 -49.90
N GLU A 550 26.80 -34.22 -51.09
CA GLU A 550 27.42 -35.25 -51.93
C GLU A 550 28.93 -35.32 -51.62
N VAL A 551 29.33 -36.28 -50.78
CA VAL A 551 30.72 -36.45 -50.35
C VAL A 551 31.40 -37.57 -51.14
N TYR A 552 32.53 -37.25 -51.75
CA TYR A 552 33.32 -38.14 -52.61
C TYR A 552 34.70 -38.39 -51.99
N GLU A 553 35.16 -39.65 -51.94
CA GLU A 553 36.53 -39.97 -51.53
C GLU A 553 37.52 -39.65 -52.67
N CYS A 554 38.62 -38.98 -52.35
CA CYS A 554 39.61 -38.59 -53.35
C CYS A 554 40.53 -39.76 -53.71
N PHE A 555 40.33 -40.31 -54.91
CA PHE A 555 41.03 -41.51 -55.38
C PHE A 555 42.49 -41.24 -55.77
N GLY A 556 43.39 -42.14 -55.37
CA GLY A 556 44.82 -42.11 -55.69
C GLY A 556 45.66 -41.28 -54.72
N ASN A 557 45.48 -39.95 -54.70
CA ASN A 557 46.22 -39.08 -53.79
C ASN A 557 45.26 -38.28 -52.90
N LYS A 558 45.13 -38.68 -51.64
CA LYS A 558 44.23 -38.07 -50.66
C LYS A 558 44.59 -36.61 -50.33
N LEU A 559 45.83 -36.18 -50.56
CA LEU A 559 46.29 -34.80 -50.32
C LEU A 559 45.69 -33.78 -51.30
N ARG A 560 45.01 -34.23 -52.37
CA ARG A 560 44.25 -33.35 -53.28
C ARG A 560 43.10 -32.66 -52.58
N CYS A 561 42.58 -33.28 -51.52
CA CYS A 561 41.38 -32.88 -50.82
C CYS A 561 41.74 -32.64 -49.35
N PRO A 562 42.09 -31.40 -48.98
CA PRO A 562 42.52 -31.08 -47.62
C PRO A 562 41.40 -31.20 -46.59
N GLY A 563 40.13 -31.34 -47.01
CA GLY A 563 38.95 -31.20 -46.16
C GLY A 563 38.61 -29.73 -45.92
N GLY A 564 37.77 -29.46 -44.93
CA GLY A 564 37.28 -28.12 -44.60
C GLY A 564 35.87 -27.86 -45.13
N GLN A 565 35.60 -26.64 -45.60
CA GLN A 565 34.29 -26.29 -46.14
C GLN A 565 34.05 -26.96 -47.51
N PRO A 566 32.79 -27.28 -47.89
CA PRO A 566 32.46 -27.70 -49.26
C PRO A 566 33.03 -26.75 -50.31
N GLY A 567 33.50 -27.31 -51.43
CA GLY A 567 34.16 -26.58 -52.52
C GLY A 567 35.66 -26.33 -52.30
N THR A 568 36.28 -26.95 -51.29
CA THR A 568 37.71 -26.75 -50.99
C THR A 568 38.58 -27.84 -51.63
N CYS A 569 39.57 -27.43 -52.44
CA CYS A 569 40.59 -28.29 -53.02
C CYS A 569 42.01 -27.80 -52.67
N ALA A 570 43.02 -28.66 -52.87
CA ALA A 570 44.42 -28.26 -52.75
C ALA A 570 44.79 -27.16 -53.77
N PRO A 571 45.81 -26.32 -53.53
CA PRO A 571 46.15 -25.19 -54.40
C PRO A 571 46.29 -25.55 -55.88
N GLY A 572 45.75 -24.71 -56.76
CA GLY A 572 45.82 -24.87 -58.22
C GLY A 572 44.90 -25.95 -58.82
N ARG A 573 44.12 -26.64 -57.97
CA ARG A 573 43.09 -27.59 -58.41
C ARG A 573 41.80 -26.88 -58.78
N ASP A 574 41.05 -27.47 -59.71
CA ASP A 574 39.72 -27.00 -60.08
C ASP A 574 38.69 -27.48 -59.04
N THR A 575 37.94 -26.55 -58.46
CA THR A 575 36.90 -26.82 -57.45
C THR A 575 35.59 -27.31 -58.06
N ASP A 576 35.42 -27.17 -59.37
CA ASP A 576 34.25 -27.69 -60.10
C ASP A 576 34.48 -29.14 -60.55
N SER A 577 35.72 -29.62 -60.47
CA SER A 577 36.10 -31.00 -60.78
C SER A 577 35.78 -31.93 -59.61
N VAL A 578 35.04 -33.02 -59.89
CA VAL A 578 34.71 -34.03 -58.87
C VAL A 578 35.99 -34.60 -58.26
N SER A 579 36.06 -34.58 -56.93
CA SER A 579 37.21 -35.06 -56.15
C SER A 579 38.52 -34.31 -56.43
N CYS A 580 38.43 -33.04 -56.85
CA CYS A 580 39.60 -32.20 -57.17
C CYS A 580 40.53 -32.91 -58.17
N TYR A 581 39.96 -33.56 -59.18
CA TYR A 581 40.76 -34.37 -60.11
C TYR A 581 41.58 -33.47 -61.04
N ASP A 582 40.95 -32.43 -61.58
CA ASP A 582 41.57 -31.55 -62.57
C ASP A 582 42.42 -30.45 -61.95
N CYS A 583 43.46 -30.06 -62.68
CA CYS A 583 44.22 -28.85 -62.42
C CYS A 583 43.63 -27.70 -63.22
N LEU A 584 43.72 -26.48 -62.67
CA LEU A 584 43.36 -25.29 -63.43
C LEU A 584 44.20 -25.20 -64.73
N PRO A 585 43.65 -24.60 -65.80
CA PRO A 585 44.34 -24.53 -67.08
C PRO A 585 45.77 -23.97 -66.96
N GLY A 586 46.74 -24.68 -67.54
CA GLY A 586 48.16 -24.32 -67.51
C GLY A 586 48.97 -24.94 -66.37
N LEU A 587 48.31 -25.61 -65.41
CA LEU A 587 48.96 -26.31 -64.30
C LEU A 587 48.96 -27.84 -64.52
N ARG A 588 49.93 -28.53 -63.90
CA ARG A 588 50.01 -30.00 -63.85
C ARG A 588 49.95 -30.51 -62.42
N ALA A 589 49.46 -31.74 -62.26
CA ALA A 589 49.40 -32.40 -60.97
C ALA A 589 50.81 -32.82 -60.50
N VAL A 590 51.09 -32.65 -59.20
CA VAL A 590 52.31 -33.17 -58.54
C VAL A 590 51.96 -34.13 -57.41
N ASP A 591 52.91 -34.97 -56.99
CA ASP A 591 52.73 -36.01 -55.95
C ASP A 591 52.32 -35.46 -54.58
N ALA A 592 52.56 -34.18 -54.32
CA ALA A 592 52.14 -33.50 -53.10
C ALA A 592 50.65 -33.11 -53.07
N GLY A 593 49.88 -33.43 -54.11
CA GLY A 593 48.42 -33.25 -54.16
C GLY A 593 47.95 -31.93 -54.77
N TYR A 594 48.75 -30.87 -54.77
CA TYR A 594 48.45 -29.60 -55.44
C TYR A 594 48.78 -29.62 -56.94
N CYS A 595 48.42 -28.57 -57.66
CA CYS A 595 48.82 -28.35 -59.05
C CYS A 595 49.80 -27.19 -59.17
N TRP A 596 50.77 -27.33 -60.06
CA TRP A 596 51.86 -26.37 -60.23
C TRP A 596 52.18 -26.17 -61.71
N ASP A 597 52.82 -25.06 -62.06
CA ASP A 597 53.21 -24.75 -63.44
C ASP A 597 54.09 -25.84 -64.07
N CYS A 598 53.89 -26.07 -65.37
CA CYS A 598 54.73 -26.97 -66.16
C CYS A 598 56.17 -26.42 -66.27
N ALA A 599 57.17 -27.25 -66.02
CA ALA A 599 58.58 -26.86 -66.13
C ALA A 599 59.18 -27.38 -67.45
N GLY A 600 60.24 -26.73 -67.94
CA GLY A 600 60.82 -26.99 -69.28
C GLY A 600 61.25 -28.43 -69.58
N GLY A 601 61.36 -29.31 -68.57
CA GLY A 601 61.63 -30.74 -68.76
C GLY A 601 60.47 -31.54 -69.35
N ASP A 602 59.24 -31.04 -69.30
CA ASP A 602 58.04 -31.79 -69.71
C ASP A 602 57.81 -31.77 -71.23
N TYR A 603 58.36 -30.79 -71.93
CA TYR A 603 58.29 -30.68 -73.40
C TYR A 603 59.22 -31.65 -74.14
N ALA A 604 60.17 -32.27 -73.43
CA ALA A 604 61.14 -33.20 -74.03
C ALA A 604 60.45 -34.48 -74.56
N LEU A 605 59.38 -34.93 -73.91
CA LEU A 605 58.63 -36.14 -74.27
C LEU A 605 57.78 -35.94 -75.54
N LEU A 606 57.21 -34.74 -75.70
CA LEU A 606 56.48 -34.35 -76.92
C LEU A 606 57.41 -34.23 -78.14
N LEU A 607 58.62 -33.68 -77.96
CA LEU A 607 59.63 -33.64 -79.03
C LEU A 607 60.08 -35.04 -79.46
N PHE A 608 60.19 -35.99 -78.52
CA PHE A 608 60.56 -37.38 -78.82
C PHE A 608 59.49 -38.09 -79.68
N VAL A 609 58.20 -37.88 -79.41
CA VAL A 609 57.10 -38.46 -80.19
C VAL A 609 57.01 -37.84 -81.59
N VAL A 610 57.22 -36.52 -81.70
CA VAL A 610 57.28 -35.83 -83.01
C VAL A 610 58.45 -36.35 -83.84
N LEU A 611 59.64 -36.56 -83.26
CA LEU A 611 60.80 -37.11 -83.95
C LEU A 611 60.60 -38.54 -84.47
N ILE A 612 59.88 -39.40 -83.73
CA ILE A 612 59.53 -40.76 -84.18
C ILE A 612 58.53 -40.72 -85.34
N SER A 613 57.56 -39.80 -85.31
CA SER A 613 56.57 -39.65 -86.39
C SER A 613 57.15 -39.09 -87.70
N VAL A 614 58.15 -38.20 -87.63
CA VAL A 614 58.86 -37.67 -88.83
C VAL A 614 59.77 -38.74 -89.46
N SER A 615 60.34 -39.63 -88.64
CA SER A 615 61.19 -40.74 -89.11
C SER A 615 60.41 -41.78 -89.94
N ALA A 616 59.09 -41.90 -89.73
CA ALA A 616 58.22 -42.83 -90.47
C ALA A 616 57.75 -42.30 -91.83
N ILE A 617 57.91 -40.99 -92.12
CA ILE A 617 57.42 -40.33 -93.34
C ILE A 617 58.48 -40.24 -94.44
N VAL A 618 59.78 -40.33 -94.11
CA VAL A 618 60.90 -40.19 -95.08
C VAL A 618 61.41 -41.55 -95.62
N GLY A 619 60.78 -42.66 -95.21
CA GLY A 619 61.17 -44.03 -95.59
C GLY A 619 60.32 -44.71 -96.67
N LEU A 620 59.57 -43.97 -97.49
CA LEU A 620 58.71 -44.50 -98.57
C LEU A 620 59.09 -43.94 -99.94
#